data_AF-A0AAP9QUP9-F1
#
_entry.id   AF-A0AAP9QUP9-F1
#
_cell.length_a   1.000
_cell.length_b   1.000
_cell.length_c   1.000
_cell.angle_alpha   90.00
_cell.angle_beta   90.00
_cell.angle_gamma   90.00
#
_symmetry.space_group_name_H-M   'P 1'
#
loop_
_entity.id
_entity.type
_entity.pdbx_description
1 polymer ?
#
loop_
_entity_poly.entity_id
_entity_poly.type
_entity_poly.pdbx_seq_one_letter_code
_entity_poly.pdbx_strand_id
1 'polypeptide(L)'
;MTKSPRPTTTLPMPAIDGVTVPFHGMNFLRPELLLDFVSVSPAPLLSVTPVALLFSTVGVLQHVELRKLPVEVKGRVVYPISSLKYPTLRGKLIINAQSQRLKFLENLIANSPHDNIHGMQILGLALEFTVL
;
A
#
# COMPACT_ATOMS: atom_id res chain seq x y z
N MET A 1 24.14 10.31 -27.75
CA MET A 1 23.16 9.23 -27.95
C MET A 1 22.11 9.32 -26.85
N THR A 2 20.94 9.87 -27.13
CA THR A 2 19.79 9.87 -26.22
C THR A 2 19.20 8.46 -26.20
N LYS A 3 19.37 7.73 -25.09
CA LYS A 3 18.65 6.47 -24.89
C LYS A 3 17.16 6.79 -24.91
N SER A 4 16.41 6.22 -25.84
CA SER A 4 14.95 6.24 -25.82
C SER A 4 14.48 5.73 -24.44
N PRO A 5 13.49 6.38 -23.80
CA PRO A 5 12.98 5.89 -22.53
C PRO A 5 12.44 4.48 -22.73
N ARG A 6 12.85 3.56 -21.85
CA ARG A 6 12.30 2.20 -21.85
C ARG A 6 10.80 2.31 -21.52
N PRO A 7 9.91 1.61 -22.24
CA PRO A 7 8.48 1.63 -21.94
C PRO A 7 8.27 1.09 -20.53
N THR A 8 7.41 1.73 -19.74
CA THR A 8 7.06 1.27 -18.40
C THR A 8 5.63 0.75 -18.37
N THR A 9 5.36 -0.18 -17.47
CA THR A 9 4.03 -0.76 -17.26
C THR A 9 3.60 -0.59 -15.81
N THR A 10 2.33 -0.31 -15.56
CA THR A 10 1.76 -0.32 -14.21
C THR A 10 1.00 -1.62 -13.97
N LEU A 11 1.33 -2.30 -12.87
CA LEU A 11 0.70 -3.53 -12.43
C LEU A 11 -0.11 -3.27 -11.16
N PRO A 12 -1.34 -3.80 -11.03
CA PRO A 12 -2.08 -3.74 -9.77
C PRO A 12 -1.46 -4.69 -8.74
N MET A 13 -1.87 -4.56 -7.47
CA MET A 13 -1.55 -5.56 -6.45
C MET A 13 -2.01 -6.95 -6.89
N PRO A 14 -1.11 -7.95 -6.98
CA PRO A 14 -1.48 -9.31 -7.33
C PRO A 14 -2.27 -9.98 -6.20
N ALA A 15 -3.04 -11.01 -6.54
CA ALA A 15 -3.61 -11.90 -5.54
C ALA A 15 -2.53 -12.88 -5.08
N ILE A 16 -2.22 -12.87 -3.78
CA ILE A 16 -1.24 -13.76 -3.16
C ILE A 16 -1.90 -14.40 -1.94
N ASP A 17 -1.97 -15.73 -1.93
CA ASP A 17 -2.61 -16.50 -0.86
C ASP A 17 -1.97 -16.21 0.50
N GLY A 18 -2.81 -16.04 1.52
CA GLY A 18 -2.42 -15.64 2.87
C GLY A 18 -1.89 -14.21 3.03
N VAL A 19 -1.46 -13.55 1.94
CA VAL A 19 -0.80 -12.23 1.97
C VAL A 19 -1.75 -11.09 1.63
N THR A 20 -2.64 -11.30 0.68
CA THR A 20 -3.58 -10.26 0.21
C THR A 20 -5.03 -10.59 0.50
N VAL A 21 -5.83 -9.56 0.75
CA VAL A 21 -7.29 -9.66 0.90
C VAL A 21 -7.97 -9.07 -0.34
N PRO A 22 -8.82 -9.81 -1.07
CA PRO A 22 -9.57 -9.28 -2.19
C PRO A 22 -10.79 -8.49 -1.70
N PHE A 23 -11.03 -7.30 -2.27
CA PHE A 23 -12.23 -6.52 -2.02
C PHE A 23 -12.50 -5.56 -3.20
N HIS A 24 -13.72 -5.59 -3.74
CA HIS A 24 -14.15 -4.74 -4.87
C HIS A 24 -13.15 -4.72 -6.06
N GLY A 25 -12.67 -5.89 -6.47
CA GLY A 25 -11.76 -6.01 -7.63
C GLY A 25 -10.31 -5.56 -7.38
N MET A 26 -9.96 -5.21 -6.14
CA MET A 26 -8.59 -4.91 -5.72
C MET A 26 -8.08 -5.93 -4.71
N ASN A 27 -6.77 -6.10 -4.67
CA ASN A 27 -6.08 -6.86 -3.62
C ASN A 27 -5.38 -5.92 -2.66
N PHE A 28 -5.52 -6.19 -1.36
CA PHE A 28 -4.95 -5.38 -0.29
C PHE A 28 -3.89 -6.18 0.46
N LEU A 29 -2.67 -5.67 0.52
CA LEU A 29 -1.61 -6.24 1.36
C LEU A 29 -2.02 -6.12 2.82
N ARG A 30 -2.08 -7.25 3.52
CA ARG A 30 -2.39 -7.25 4.95
C ARG A 30 -1.28 -6.54 5.72
N PRO A 31 -1.62 -5.86 6.82
CA PRO A 31 -0.62 -5.25 7.65
C PRO A 31 0.36 -6.28 8.21
N GLU A 32 1.56 -5.80 8.53
CA GLU A 32 2.68 -6.56 9.09
C GLU A 32 3.27 -7.66 8.20
N LEU A 33 2.69 -7.93 7.03
CA LEU A 33 3.24 -8.86 6.06
C LEU A 33 4.28 -8.22 5.15
N LEU A 34 5.25 -9.03 4.77
CA LEU A 34 6.32 -8.67 3.86
C LEU A 34 5.96 -9.13 2.45
N LEU A 35 6.14 -8.26 1.46
CA LEU A 35 5.95 -8.58 0.04
C LEU A 35 7.29 -8.50 -0.68
N ASP A 36 7.73 -9.60 -1.27
CA ASP A 36 8.88 -9.65 -2.17
C ASP A 36 8.48 -9.13 -3.56
N PHE A 37 9.30 -8.27 -4.16
CA PHE A 37 9.01 -7.66 -5.47
C PHE A 37 8.91 -8.68 -6.60
N VAL A 38 9.66 -9.78 -6.51
CA VAL A 38 9.59 -10.88 -7.47
C VAL A 38 8.21 -11.55 -7.52
N SER A 39 7.43 -11.46 -6.43
CA SER A 39 6.05 -11.96 -6.39
C SER A 39 5.09 -11.07 -7.18
N VAL A 40 5.50 -9.84 -7.51
CA VAL A 40 4.73 -8.90 -8.33
C VAL A 40 5.17 -8.97 -9.78
N SER A 41 6.48 -8.90 -10.04
CA SER A 41 7.04 -8.94 -11.38
C SER A 41 8.51 -9.38 -11.36
N PRO A 42 8.97 -10.14 -12.37
CA PRO A 42 10.40 -10.37 -12.58
C PRO A 42 11.13 -9.14 -13.12
N ALA A 43 10.40 -8.15 -13.66
CA ALA A 43 10.98 -6.91 -14.16
C ALA A 43 11.34 -5.96 -13.00
N PRO A 44 12.36 -5.10 -13.16
CA PRO A 44 12.72 -4.15 -12.11
C PRO A 44 11.56 -3.20 -11.76
N LEU A 45 11.20 -3.15 -10.48
CA LEU A 45 10.26 -2.17 -9.96
C LEU A 45 10.92 -0.79 -9.88
N LEU A 46 10.23 0.22 -10.42
CA LEU A 46 10.64 1.62 -10.42
C LEU A 46 9.97 2.41 -9.31
N SER A 47 8.68 2.19 -9.09
CA SER A 47 7.91 2.86 -8.07
C SER A 47 6.77 2.00 -7.54
N VAL A 48 6.35 2.32 -6.32
CA VAL A 48 5.17 1.76 -5.66
C VAL A 48 4.23 2.92 -5.34
N THR A 49 2.98 2.81 -5.75
CA THR A 49 1.96 3.84 -5.53
C THR A 49 0.89 3.29 -4.59
N PRO A 50 0.74 3.83 -3.37
CA PRO A 50 -0.39 3.51 -2.52
C PRO A 50 -1.70 4.05 -3.10
N VAL A 51 -2.73 3.20 -3.20
CA VAL A 51 -3.99 3.59 -3.87
C VAL A 51 -5.21 3.60 -2.95
N ALA A 52 -5.32 2.67 -2.01
CA ALA A 52 -6.47 2.60 -1.11
C ALA A 52 -6.16 1.86 0.19
N LEU A 53 -6.82 2.24 1.28
CA LEU A 53 -6.86 1.47 2.53
C LEU A 53 -8.16 0.67 2.59
N LEU A 54 -8.06 -0.62 2.91
CA LEU A 54 -9.17 -1.44 3.34
C LEU A 54 -9.26 -1.36 4.86
N PHE A 55 -10.45 -1.06 5.37
CA PHE A 55 -10.72 -0.98 6.80
C PHE A 55 -12.12 -1.52 7.09
N SER A 56 -12.40 -1.77 8.36
CA SER A 56 -13.76 -2.06 8.81
C SER A 56 -14.21 -1.05 9.85
N THR A 57 -15.52 -0.82 9.91
CA THR A 57 -16.22 -0.09 10.98
C THR A 57 -17.34 -0.96 11.50
N VAL A 58 -17.28 -1.38 12.77
CA VAL A 58 -18.34 -2.18 13.42
C VAL A 58 -18.71 -3.40 12.55
N GLY A 59 -17.69 -4.12 12.06
CA GLY A 59 -17.87 -5.33 11.23
C GLY A 59 -18.22 -5.09 9.75
N VAL A 60 -18.39 -3.85 9.30
CA VAL A 60 -18.64 -3.52 7.90
C VAL A 60 -17.34 -3.18 7.19
N LEU A 61 -16.97 -3.95 6.16
CA LEU A 61 -15.82 -3.67 5.30
C LEU A 61 -16.06 -2.45 4.42
N GLN A 62 -15.08 -1.57 4.36
CA GLN A 62 -15.06 -0.36 3.55
C GLN A 62 -13.65 -0.12 3.04
N HIS A 63 -13.53 0.69 1.97
CA HIS A 63 -12.23 1.18 1.54
C HIS A 63 -12.27 2.70 1.33
N VAL A 64 -11.10 3.32 1.49
CA VAL A 64 -10.90 4.75 1.24
C VAL A 64 -9.74 4.91 0.27
N GLU A 65 -9.96 5.70 -0.77
CA GLU A 65 -8.90 6.05 -1.72
C GLU A 65 -7.85 6.95 -1.06
N LEU A 66 -6.60 6.72 -1.44
CA LEU A 66 -5.45 7.50 -1.01
C LEU A 66 -5.02 8.45 -2.12
N ARG A 67 -4.19 9.43 -1.75
CA ARG A 67 -3.49 10.23 -2.74
C ARG A 67 -2.51 9.33 -3.49
N LYS A 68 -2.74 9.12 -4.78
CA LYS A 68 -1.93 8.28 -5.67
C LYS A 68 -0.60 8.95 -6.03
N LEU A 69 0.31 9.06 -5.07
CA LEU A 69 1.67 9.57 -5.29
C LEU A 69 2.63 8.39 -5.45
N PRO A 70 3.27 8.23 -6.61
CA PRO A 70 4.29 7.20 -6.80
C PRO A 70 5.49 7.43 -5.89
N VAL A 71 5.91 6.38 -5.20
CA VAL A 71 7.10 6.37 -4.35
C VAL A 71 8.20 5.60 -5.07
N GLU A 72 9.29 6.28 -5.42
CA GLU A 72 10.43 5.66 -6.11
C GLU A 72 11.06 4.54 -5.26
N VAL A 73 11.36 3.41 -5.90
CA VAL A 73 12.04 2.27 -5.28
C VAL A 73 13.55 2.54 -5.28
N LYS A 74 14.01 3.34 -4.32
CA LYS A 74 15.43 3.71 -4.19
C LYS A 74 15.89 3.66 -2.74
N GLY A 75 16.92 2.87 -2.47
CA GLY A 75 17.44 2.68 -1.11
C GLY A 75 16.35 2.15 -0.16
N ARG A 76 16.28 2.71 1.05
CA ARG A 76 15.21 2.42 2.01
C ARG A 76 14.34 3.66 2.20
N VAL A 77 13.05 3.53 1.88
CA VAL A 77 12.06 4.61 1.99
C VAL A 77 11.02 4.24 3.05
N VAL A 78 10.64 5.19 3.89
CA VAL A 78 9.50 5.09 4.81
C VAL A 78 8.49 6.13 4.38
N TYR A 79 7.40 5.69 3.77
CA TYR A 79 6.34 6.54 3.26
C TYR A 79 5.15 6.55 4.21
N PRO A 80 4.71 7.71 4.73
CA PRO A 80 3.53 7.79 5.59
C PRO A 80 2.25 7.54 4.78
N ILE A 81 1.39 6.66 5.29
CA ILE A 81 0.06 6.44 4.74
C ILE A 81 -0.94 7.22 5.58
N SER A 82 -1.71 8.10 4.94
CA SER A 82 -2.77 8.86 5.59
C SER A 82 -3.96 9.01 4.67
N SER A 83 -5.15 8.75 5.23
CA SER A 83 -6.42 9.00 4.55
C SER A 83 -6.91 10.41 4.89
N LEU A 84 -7.31 11.18 3.87
CA LEU A 84 -7.86 12.53 4.05
C LEU A 84 -9.28 12.48 4.64
N LYS A 85 -10.05 11.44 4.28
CA LYS A 85 -11.44 11.26 4.73
C LYS A 85 -11.53 10.80 6.18
N TYR A 86 -10.61 9.93 6.59
CA TYR A 86 -10.50 9.38 7.94
C TYR A 86 -9.06 9.56 8.45
N PRO A 87 -8.75 10.72 9.09
CA PRO A 87 -7.40 11.04 9.55
C PRO A 87 -6.85 10.11 10.63
N THR A 88 -7.71 9.31 11.28
CA THR A 88 -7.36 8.29 12.27
C THR A 88 -6.79 7.02 11.62
N LEU A 89 -7.14 6.76 10.35
CA LEU A 89 -6.60 5.64 9.56
C LEU A 89 -5.23 6.04 9.01
N ARG A 90 -4.18 5.68 9.74
CA ARG A 90 -2.79 5.98 9.39
C ARG A 90 -1.98 4.70 9.24
N GLY A 91 -0.80 4.85 8.70
CA GLY A 91 0.16 3.76 8.62
C GLY A 91 1.47 4.24 8.02
N LYS A 92 2.33 3.29 7.72
CA LYS A 92 3.58 3.52 7.01
C LYS A 92 3.84 2.36 6.07
N LEU A 93 4.27 2.69 4.86
CA LEU A 93 4.80 1.76 3.89
C LEU A 93 6.33 1.86 3.93
N ILE A 94 6.99 0.75 4.22
CA ILE A 94 8.45 0.64 4.21
C ILE A 94 8.83 -0.08 2.92
N ILE A 95 9.63 0.58 2.08
CA ILE A 95 10.12 0.03 0.81
C ILE A 95 11.64 -0.09 0.93
N ASN A 96 12.19 -1.26 0.64
CA ASN A 96 13.62 -1.50 0.66
C ASN A 96 14.06 -2.09 -0.68
N ALA A 97 14.72 -1.26 -1.48
CA ALA A 97 15.25 -1.61 -2.79
C ALA A 97 16.42 -2.59 -2.73
N GLN A 98 17.23 -2.57 -1.66
CA GLN A 98 18.37 -3.50 -1.54
C GLN A 98 17.88 -4.93 -1.32
N SER A 99 16.90 -5.09 -0.42
CA SER A 99 16.29 -6.40 -0.15
C SER A 99 15.12 -6.73 -1.07
N GLN A 100 14.77 -5.86 -2.02
CA GLN A 100 13.63 -6.01 -2.96
C GLN A 100 12.32 -6.38 -2.27
N ARG A 101 12.02 -5.68 -1.16
CA ARG A 101 10.90 -6.00 -0.27
C ARG A 101 10.16 -4.76 0.15
N LEU A 102 8.87 -4.90 0.42
CA LEU A 102 8.08 -3.88 1.11
C LEU A 102 7.29 -4.47 2.28
N LYS A 103 6.95 -3.60 3.23
CA LYS A 103 6.12 -3.92 4.40
C LYS A 103 5.14 -2.79 4.65
N PHE A 104 3.88 -3.14 4.86
CA PHE A 104 2.87 -2.20 5.37
C PHE A 104 2.72 -2.36 6.88
N LEU A 105 2.69 -1.24 7.60
CA LEU A 105 2.42 -1.20 9.03
C LEU A 105 1.27 -0.22 9.24
N GLU A 106 0.19 -0.70 9.81
CA GLU A 106 -0.99 0.05 10.19
C GLU A 106 -0.76 0.87 11.47
N ASN A 107 -1.57 1.90 11.66
CA ASN A 107 -1.64 2.63 12.91
C ASN A 107 -3.01 3.31 13.05
N LEU A 108 -3.64 3.16 14.21
CA LEU A 108 -4.84 3.91 14.58
C LEU A 108 -4.46 4.93 15.64
N ILE A 109 -4.60 6.22 15.32
CA ILE A 109 -4.30 7.31 16.25
C ILE A 109 -5.58 8.09 16.52
N ALA A 110 -6.04 8.08 17.77
CA ALA A 110 -7.04 9.02 18.26
C ALA A 110 -6.34 10.38 18.47
N ASN A 111 -6.72 11.40 17.71
CA ASN A 111 -6.19 12.76 17.84
C ASN A 111 -7.04 13.60 18.80
N SER A 112 -8.26 13.17 19.12
CA SER A 112 -9.14 13.81 20.10
C SER A 112 -9.94 12.78 20.91
N PRO A 113 -10.43 13.13 22.12
CA PRO A 113 -11.34 12.27 22.90
C PRO A 113 -12.68 11.97 22.20
N HIS A 114 -13.02 12.76 21.17
CA HIS A 114 -14.23 12.60 20.36
C HIS A 114 -13.98 11.78 19.08
N ASP A 115 -12.73 11.42 18.78
CA ASP A 115 -12.41 10.57 17.63
C ASP A 115 -12.99 9.18 17.89
N ASN A 116 -14.05 8.83 17.15
CA ASN A 116 -14.69 7.54 17.26
C ASN A 116 -13.84 6.46 16.54
N ILE A 117 -12.68 6.14 17.11
CA ILE A 117 -11.85 5.00 16.69
C ILE A 117 -12.48 3.66 17.10
N HIS A 118 -13.46 3.69 18.00
CA HIS A 118 -14.13 2.49 18.49
C HIS A 118 -14.82 1.77 17.32
N GLY A 119 -14.38 0.54 17.06
CA GLY A 119 -14.88 -0.30 15.98
C GLY A 119 -14.19 -0.07 14.63
N MET A 120 -13.21 0.83 14.51
CA MET A 120 -12.37 0.95 13.32
C MET A 120 -11.19 -0.01 13.34
N GLN A 121 -10.93 -0.70 12.23
CA GLN A 121 -9.76 -1.57 12.07
C GLN A 121 -9.21 -1.48 10.64
N ILE A 122 -7.90 -1.22 10.48
CA ILE A 122 -7.24 -1.32 9.17
C ILE A 122 -6.96 -2.79 8.86
N LEU A 123 -7.29 -3.21 7.64
CA LEU A 123 -7.19 -4.60 7.19
C LEU A 123 -6.24 -4.79 6.01
N GLY A 124 -5.90 -3.72 5.30
CA GLY A 124 -4.85 -3.78 4.30
C GLY A 124 -4.68 -2.53 3.47
N LEU A 125 -3.66 -2.57 2.61
CA LEU A 125 -3.25 -1.48 1.72
C LEU A 125 -3.15 -2.00 0.28
N ALA A 126 -3.91 -1.40 -0.63
CA ALA A 126 -3.77 -1.66 -2.06
C ALA A 126 -2.65 -0.79 -2.64
N LEU A 127 -1.86 -1.36 -3.54
CA LEU A 127 -0.73 -0.72 -4.20
C LEU A 127 -0.82 -0.95 -5.72
N GLU A 128 -0.23 -0.02 -6.47
CA GLU A 128 0.14 -0.19 -7.87
C GLU A 128 1.67 -0.14 -8.00
N PHE A 129 2.20 -0.87 -8.99
CA PHE A 129 3.63 -1.05 -9.19
C PHE A 129 4.02 -0.65 -10.59
N THR A 130 4.90 0.33 -10.74
CA THR A 130 5.46 0.67 -12.05
C THR A 130 6.74 -0.13 -12.26
N VAL A 131 6.83 -0.84 -13.38
CA VAL A 131 7.96 -1.70 -13.76
C VAL A 131 8.52 -1.28 -15.12
N LEU A 132 9.78 -1.66 -15.38
CA LEU A 132 10.44 -1.56 -16.68
C LEU A 132 10.02 -2.64 -17.68
#